data_AF-A0A842WK88-F1
#
_entry.id   AF-A0A842WK88-F1
#
_cell.length_a   1.000
_cell.length_b   1.000
_cell.length_c   1.000
_cell.angle_alpha   90.00
_cell.angle_beta   90.00
_cell.angle_gamma   90.00
#
_symmetry.space_group_name_H-M   'P 1'
#
loop_
_entity.id
_entity.type
_entity.pdbx_description
1 polymer ?
#
loop_
_entity_poly.entity_id
_entity_poly.type
_entity_poly.pdbx_seq_one_letter_code
_entity_poly.pdbx_strand_id
1 'polypeptide(L)'
;MAKTKAMAEKLHNKWAWFLALGVLLLLFGFAVIIFPVAGTFAVEILFGIILLFAGLTQVVLAFQARKWGGFLFTLLAGLLYLVVGLLFLVYPLQGAITLTLLLGLALVIGGIFKVALAFKIKPDIYWEWLTFDGILSLILGALVLGGWPSDAVWVIGLLFGIDLLFSGLSHLMIAFAAKYAGHK
;
A
#
# COMPACT_ATOMS: atom_id res chain seq x y z
N MET A 1 -17.62 -21.40 21.40
CA MET A 1 -16.90 -20.72 22.51
C MET A 1 -15.45 -21.18 22.72
N ALA A 2 -15.07 -22.44 22.41
CA ALA A 2 -13.67 -22.90 22.55
C ALA A 2 -12.68 -22.30 21.52
N LYS A 3 -13.11 -22.13 20.25
CA LYS A 3 -12.29 -21.48 19.20
C LYS A 3 -11.93 -20.02 19.52
N THR A 4 -12.85 -19.29 20.16
CA THR A 4 -12.64 -17.88 20.54
C THR A 4 -11.62 -17.73 21.67
N LYS A 5 -11.63 -18.63 22.67
CA LYS A 5 -10.63 -18.63 23.75
C LYS A 5 -9.22 -19.01 23.28
N ALA A 6 -9.09 -20.03 22.42
CA ALA A 6 -7.79 -20.44 21.86
C ALA A 6 -7.16 -19.36 20.95
N MET A 7 -7.98 -18.55 20.29
CA MET A 7 -7.51 -17.40 19.50
C MET A 7 -7.05 -16.23 20.40
N ALA A 8 -7.78 -15.97 21.49
CA ALA A 8 -7.40 -14.96 22.47
C ALA A 8 -6.06 -15.28 23.16
N GLU A 9 -5.80 -16.54 23.50
CA GLU A 9 -4.53 -17.00 24.08
C GLU A 9 -3.34 -16.82 23.11
N LYS A 10 -3.53 -17.14 21.83
CA LYS A 10 -2.50 -16.94 20.78
C LYS A 10 -2.22 -15.46 20.51
N LEU A 11 -3.23 -14.59 20.65
CA LEU A 11 -3.05 -13.13 20.54
C LEU A 11 -2.34 -12.55 21.76
N HIS A 12 -2.65 -13.03 22.97
CA HIS A 12 -2.01 -12.56 24.19
C HIS A 12 -0.48 -12.80 24.17
N ASN A 13 -0.05 -13.99 23.73
CA ASN A 13 1.37 -14.32 23.60
C ASN A 13 2.11 -13.51 22.51
N LYS A 14 1.37 -12.79 21.64
CA LYS A 14 1.93 -11.98 20.56
C LYS A 14 1.68 -10.48 20.72
N TRP A 15 1.02 -10.02 21.79
CA TRP A 15 0.73 -8.59 22.00
C TRP A 15 2.02 -7.76 21.98
N ALA A 16 3.10 -8.24 22.62
CA ALA A 16 4.38 -7.54 22.65
C ALA A 16 4.98 -7.36 21.25
N TRP A 17 4.74 -8.31 20.33
CA TRP A 17 5.18 -8.21 18.94
C TRP A 17 4.41 -7.14 18.17
N PHE A 18 3.07 -7.09 18.34
CA PHE A 18 2.25 -6.04 17.73
C PHE A 18 2.58 -4.65 18.28
N LEU A 19 2.90 -4.56 19.58
CA LEU A 19 3.32 -3.31 20.21
C LEU A 19 4.68 -2.85 19.65
N ALA A 20 5.67 -3.75 19.59
CA ALA A 20 6.98 -3.45 19.02
C ALA A 20 6.88 -3.01 17.56
N LEU A 21 6.10 -3.72 16.74
CA LEU A 21 5.83 -3.34 15.35
C LEU A 21 5.14 -1.97 15.26
N GLY A 22 4.13 -1.70 16.10
CA GLY A 22 3.42 -0.42 16.10
C GLY A 22 4.34 0.75 16.45
N VAL A 23 5.17 0.61 17.48
CA VAL A 23 6.16 1.64 17.85
C VAL A 23 7.20 1.84 16.73
N LEU A 24 7.70 0.74 16.15
CA LEU A 24 8.67 0.80 15.06
C LEU A 24 8.09 1.52 13.84
N LEU A 25 6.85 1.19 13.44
CA LEU A 25 6.14 1.84 12.35
C LEU A 25 5.93 3.34 12.59
N LEU A 26 5.61 3.75 13.82
CA LEU A 26 5.50 5.17 14.16
C LEU A 26 6.83 5.89 13.99
N LEU A 27 7.92 5.32 14.52
CA LEU A 27 9.25 5.93 14.41
C LEU A 27 9.68 6.07 12.95
N PHE A 28 9.47 5.03 12.13
CA PHE A 28 9.73 5.11 10.69
C PHE A 28 8.81 6.12 10.00
N GLY A 29 7.52 6.16 10.34
CA GLY A 29 6.57 7.13 9.77
C GLY A 29 7.00 8.57 10.03
N PHE A 30 7.40 8.89 11.28
CA PHE A 30 7.95 10.20 11.60
C PHE A 30 9.26 10.49 10.86
N ALA A 31 10.19 9.55 10.80
CA ALA A 31 11.45 9.72 10.08
C ALA A 31 11.23 10.00 8.59
N VAL A 32 10.29 9.28 7.96
CA VAL A 32 9.92 9.45 6.56
C VAL A 32 9.26 10.81 6.32
N ILE A 33 8.40 11.29 7.23
CA ILE A 33 7.76 12.61 7.10
C ILE A 33 8.79 13.74 7.24
N ILE A 34 9.79 13.59 8.10
CA ILE A 34 10.89 14.57 8.24
C ILE A 34 11.76 14.59 6.98
N PHE A 35 11.99 13.42 6.38
CA PHE A 35 12.82 13.27 5.18
C PHE A 35 12.02 12.66 4.01
N PRO A 36 11.03 13.39 3.45
CA PRO A 36 10.07 12.83 2.48
C PRO A 36 10.75 12.38 1.19
N VAL A 37 11.81 13.07 0.76
CA VAL A 37 12.59 12.69 -0.42
C VAL A 37 13.25 11.31 -0.27
N ALA A 38 13.85 11.06 0.90
CA ALA A 38 14.44 9.75 1.20
C ALA A 38 13.35 8.66 1.27
N GLY A 39 12.19 9.00 1.82
CA GLY A 39 11.00 8.13 1.83
C GLY A 39 10.54 7.73 0.45
N THR A 40 10.44 8.68 -0.49
CA THR A 40 10.05 8.43 -1.88
C THR A 40 10.99 7.41 -2.54
N PHE A 41 12.30 7.65 -2.45
CA PHE A 41 13.29 6.72 -3.02
C PHE A 41 13.24 5.34 -2.35
N ALA A 42 13.02 5.27 -1.04
CA ALA A 42 12.88 3.99 -0.36
C ALA A 42 11.67 3.20 -0.87
N VAL A 43 10.49 3.84 -0.97
CA VAL A 43 9.27 3.22 -1.50
C VAL A 43 9.48 2.76 -2.93
N GLU A 44 10.11 3.59 -3.75
CA GLU A 44 10.38 3.25 -5.13
C GLU A 44 11.31 2.05 -5.28
N ILE A 45 12.43 2.01 -4.54
CA ILE A 45 13.36 0.89 -4.56
C ILE A 45 12.64 -0.40 -4.12
N LEU A 46 11.79 -0.31 -3.08
CA LEU A 46 10.96 -1.42 -2.64
C LEU A 46 10.01 -1.89 -3.76
N PHE A 47 9.35 -0.97 -4.46
CA PHE A 47 8.53 -1.29 -5.62
C PHE A 47 9.32 -1.99 -6.73
N GLY A 48 10.52 -1.47 -7.06
CA GLY A 48 11.42 -2.09 -8.05
C GLY A 48 11.78 -3.52 -7.68
N ILE A 49 12.17 -3.76 -6.41
CA ILE A 49 12.49 -5.10 -5.89
C ILE A 49 11.27 -6.03 -5.98
N ILE A 50 10.08 -5.56 -5.57
CA ILE A 50 8.85 -6.35 -5.64
C ILE A 50 8.54 -6.75 -7.08
N LEU A 51 8.68 -5.83 -8.04
CA LEU A 51 8.48 -6.11 -9.46
C LEU A 51 9.50 -7.12 -10.00
N LEU A 52 10.76 -7.06 -9.56
CA LEU A 52 11.76 -8.06 -9.92
C LEU A 52 11.37 -9.46 -9.43
N PHE A 53 10.97 -9.60 -8.16
CA PHE A 53 10.51 -10.88 -7.61
C PHE A 53 9.24 -11.39 -8.30
N ALA A 54 8.30 -10.50 -8.61
CA ALA A 54 7.10 -10.84 -9.36
C ALA A 54 7.44 -11.33 -10.77
N GLY A 55 8.37 -10.65 -11.45
CA GLY A 55 8.86 -11.03 -12.78
C GLY A 55 9.58 -12.38 -12.78
N LEU A 56 10.49 -12.60 -11.82
CA LEU A 56 11.17 -13.88 -11.61
C LEU A 56 10.16 -15.02 -11.41
N THR A 57 9.17 -14.81 -10.54
CA THR A 57 8.13 -15.81 -10.26
C THR A 57 7.29 -16.09 -11.51
N GLN A 58 6.91 -15.07 -12.27
CA GLN A 58 6.17 -15.25 -13.51
C GLN A 58 6.97 -15.97 -14.59
N VAL A 59 8.27 -15.70 -14.73
CA VAL A 59 9.14 -16.43 -15.65
C VAL A 59 9.19 -17.91 -15.27
N VAL A 60 9.35 -18.23 -13.97
CA VAL A 60 9.30 -19.62 -13.48
C VAL A 60 7.95 -20.28 -13.77
N LEU A 61 6.85 -19.56 -13.53
CA LEU A 61 5.50 -20.04 -13.82
C LEU A 61 5.26 -20.24 -15.32
N ALA A 62 5.84 -19.39 -16.19
CA ALA A 62 5.73 -19.54 -17.63
C ALA A 62 6.26 -20.91 -18.07
N PHE A 63 7.42 -21.33 -17.56
CA PHE A 63 7.98 -22.65 -17.85
C PHE A 63 7.09 -23.81 -17.40
N GLN A 64 6.29 -23.63 -16.34
CA GLN A 64 5.31 -24.63 -15.90
C GLN A 64 4.02 -24.60 -16.73
N ALA A 65 3.59 -23.40 -17.16
CA ALA A 65 2.39 -23.17 -17.98
C ALA A 65 2.54 -23.62 -19.44
N ARG A 66 3.71 -24.13 -19.84
CA ARG A 66 3.99 -24.70 -21.17
C ARG A 66 3.00 -25.78 -21.60
N LYS A 67 2.35 -26.46 -20.64
CA LYS A 67 1.33 -27.49 -20.87
C LYS A 67 -0.11 -26.94 -21.08
N TRP A 68 -0.37 -25.67 -20.76
CA TRP A 68 -1.73 -25.09 -20.70
C TRP A 68 -1.95 -23.95 -21.70
N GLY A 69 -1.07 -23.77 -22.70
CA GLY A 69 -1.25 -22.82 -23.80
C GLY A 69 -0.94 -21.34 -23.50
N GLY A 70 -0.65 -20.97 -22.26
CA GLY A 70 -0.36 -19.59 -21.84
C GLY A 70 1.11 -19.17 -21.86
N PHE A 71 2.03 -20.05 -22.29
CA PHE A 71 3.49 -19.87 -22.13
C PHE A 71 4.02 -18.52 -22.59
N LEU A 72 3.71 -18.11 -23.83
CA LEU A 72 4.28 -16.91 -24.43
C LEU A 72 3.83 -15.64 -23.69
N PHE A 73 2.54 -15.57 -23.34
CA PHE A 73 1.97 -14.42 -22.61
C PHE A 73 2.54 -14.31 -21.20
N THR A 74 2.64 -15.42 -20.47
CA THR A 74 3.20 -15.42 -19.11
C THR A 74 4.69 -15.08 -19.12
N LEU A 75 5.45 -15.56 -20.12
CA LEU A 75 6.88 -15.26 -20.25
C LEU A 75 7.11 -13.78 -20.58
N LEU A 76 6.36 -13.24 -21.55
CA LEU A 76 6.43 -11.82 -21.93
C LEU A 76 6.03 -10.91 -20.76
N ALA A 77 4.97 -11.26 -20.03
CA ALA A 77 4.58 -10.54 -18.83
C ALA A 77 5.71 -10.56 -17.80
N GLY A 78 6.26 -11.74 -17.47
CA GLY A 78 7.35 -11.87 -16.50
C GLY A 78 8.60 -11.07 -16.90
N LEU A 79 8.97 -11.08 -18.18
CA LEU A 79 10.07 -10.28 -18.69
C LEU A 79 9.79 -8.78 -18.58
N LEU A 80 8.57 -8.35 -18.87
CA LEU A 80 8.15 -6.96 -18.70
C LEU A 80 8.25 -6.52 -17.24
N TYR A 81 7.81 -7.35 -16.29
CA TYR A 81 7.99 -7.08 -14.85
C TYR A 81 9.47 -6.93 -14.48
N LEU A 82 10.35 -7.77 -15.02
CA LEU A 82 11.80 -7.66 -14.78
C LEU A 82 12.38 -6.37 -15.35
N VAL A 83 12.01 -6.01 -16.58
CA VAL A 83 12.51 -4.78 -17.23
C VAL A 83 12.02 -3.55 -16.47
N VAL A 84 10.73 -3.47 -16.16
CA VAL A 84 10.17 -2.34 -15.42
C VAL A 84 10.77 -2.26 -14.01
N GLY A 85 10.88 -3.38 -13.30
CA GLY A 85 11.51 -3.43 -11.98
C GLY A 85 12.97 -2.97 -12.01
N LEU A 86 13.73 -3.37 -13.04
CA LEU A 86 15.11 -2.92 -13.21
C LEU A 86 15.18 -1.42 -13.54
N LEU A 87 14.29 -0.91 -14.38
CA LEU A 87 14.24 0.52 -14.73
C LEU A 87 13.98 1.39 -13.49
N PHE A 88 13.14 0.94 -12.56
CA PHE A 88 12.91 1.64 -11.29
C PHE A 88 14.17 1.71 -10.41
N LEU A 89 15.01 0.67 -10.44
CA LEU A 89 16.25 0.65 -9.67
C LEU A 89 17.37 1.48 -10.32
N VAL A 90 17.42 1.52 -11.65
CA VAL A 90 18.45 2.26 -12.40
C VAL A 90 18.11 3.74 -12.52
N TYR A 91 16.83 4.07 -12.69
CA TYR A 91 16.33 5.42 -12.93
C TYR A 91 15.28 5.83 -11.88
N PRO A 92 15.70 6.01 -10.62
CA PRO A 92 14.76 6.25 -9.52
C PRO A 92 14.02 7.60 -9.66
N LEU A 93 14.62 8.62 -10.28
CA LEU A 93 13.88 9.87 -10.45
C LEU A 93 12.63 9.67 -11.36
N GLN A 94 12.77 8.87 -12.41
CA GLN A 94 11.72 8.59 -13.39
C GLN A 94 10.66 7.65 -12.82
N GLY A 95 11.05 6.66 -12.00
CA GLY A 95 10.09 5.78 -11.36
C GLY A 95 9.29 6.52 -10.29
N ALA A 96 9.88 7.43 -9.51
CA ALA A 96 9.14 8.30 -8.59
C ALA A 96 8.09 9.18 -9.32
N ILE A 97 8.45 9.79 -10.46
CA ILE A 97 7.54 10.57 -11.30
C ILE A 97 6.39 9.71 -11.82
N THR A 98 6.70 8.49 -12.25
CA THR A 98 5.73 7.53 -12.78
C THR A 98 4.78 7.03 -11.69
N LEU A 99 5.31 6.65 -10.52
CA LEU A 99 4.54 6.22 -9.36
C LEU A 99 3.62 7.32 -8.86
N THR A 100 4.07 8.57 -8.85
CA THR A 100 3.24 9.70 -8.41
C THR A 100 2.07 9.92 -9.38
N LEU A 101 2.33 9.81 -10.69
CA LEU A 101 1.28 9.90 -11.70
C LEU A 101 0.26 8.77 -11.53
N LEU A 102 0.73 7.54 -11.38
CA LEU A 102 -0.14 6.36 -11.14
C LEU A 102 -0.94 6.52 -9.86
N LEU A 103 -0.33 7.05 -8.79
CA LEU A 103 -0.99 7.31 -7.51
C LEU A 103 -2.07 8.39 -7.66
N GLY A 104 -1.77 9.52 -8.30
CA GLY A 104 -2.73 10.59 -8.55
C GLY A 104 -3.93 10.10 -9.37
N LEU A 105 -3.67 9.34 -10.45
CA LEU A 105 -4.73 8.72 -11.25
C LEU A 105 -5.53 7.70 -10.43
N ALA A 106 -4.88 6.87 -9.63
CA ALA A 106 -5.56 5.89 -8.78
C ALA A 106 -6.46 6.56 -7.73
N LEU A 107 -6.04 7.69 -7.14
CA LEU A 107 -6.85 8.47 -6.21
C LEU A 107 -8.06 9.10 -6.89
N VAL A 108 -7.89 9.63 -8.11
CA VAL A 108 -9.01 10.19 -8.89
C VAL A 108 -9.99 9.09 -9.28
N ILE A 109 -9.51 8.02 -9.92
CA ILE A 109 -10.35 6.91 -10.38
C ILE A 109 -11.06 6.28 -9.18
N GLY A 110 -10.31 5.91 -8.13
CA GLY A 110 -10.86 5.35 -6.90
C GLY A 110 -11.87 6.28 -6.23
N GLY A 111 -11.62 7.59 -6.22
CA GLY A 111 -12.55 8.60 -5.73
C GLY A 111 -13.87 8.63 -6.52
N ILE A 112 -13.80 8.59 -7.86
CA ILE A 112 -14.98 8.50 -8.74
C ILE A 112 -15.77 7.23 -8.42
N PHE A 113 -15.11 6.08 -8.31
CA PHE A 113 -15.76 4.81 -7.99
C PHE A 113 -16.43 4.84 -6.62
N LYS A 114 -15.76 5.38 -5.59
CA LYS A 114 -16.33 5.52 -4.24
C LYS A 114 -17.60 6.38 -4.25
N VAL A 115 -17.56 7.54 -4.91
CA VAL A 115 -18.72 8.43 -5.05
C VAL A 115 -19.85 7.74 -5.82
N ALA A 116 -19.55 7.08 -6.94
CA ALA A 116 -20.53 6.36 -7.75
C ALA A 116 -21.16 5.19 -7.00
N LEU A 117 -20.36 4.40 -6.28
CA LEU A 117 -20.83 3.29 -5.45
C LEU A 117 -21.69 3.80 -4.31
N ALA A 118 -21.29 4.90 -3.69
CA ALA A 118 -22.09 5.55 -2.68
C ALA A 118 -23.51 5.76 -3.23
N PHE A 119 -23.68 6.48 -4.34
CA PHE A 119 -25.03 6.72 -4.88
C PHE A 119 -25.87 5.46 -5.16
N LYS A 120 -25.24 4.30 -5.38
CA LYS A 120 -25.94 3.01 -5.55
C LYS A 120 -26.36 2.32 -4.25
N ILE A 121 -25.62 2.51 -3.15
CA ILE A 121 -25.88 1.85 -1.87
C ILE A 121 -26.79 2.68 -0.93
N LYS A 122 -27.33 3.81 -1.38
CA LYS A 122 -28.35 4.53 -0.61
C LYS A 122 -29.56 3.61 -0.36
N PRO A 123 -30.07 3.46 0.89
CA PRO A 123 -29.78 4.20 2.12
C PRO A 123 -29.06 3.37 3.21
N ASP A 124 -28.13 2.49 2.85
CA ASP A 124 -27.41 1.71 3.84
C ASP A 124 -26.56 2.58 4.78
N ILE A 125 -26.40 2.08 6.01
CA ILE A 125 -25.47 2.63 6.99
C ILE A 125 -24.09 2.73 6.31
N TYR A 126 -23.41 3.87 6.45
CA TYR A 126 -22.09 4.21 5.87
C TYR A 126 -22.04 4.92 4.50
N TRP A 127 -23.18 5.18 3.82
CA TRP A 127 -23.18 5.93 2.55
C TRP A 127 -22.50 7.31 2.63
N GLU A 128 -22.76 8.06 3.71
CA GLU A 128 -22.25 9.41 3.91
C GLU A 128 -20.73 9.42 4.06
N TRP A 129 -20.20 8.49 4.86
CA TRP A 129 -18.77 8.33 5.06
C TRP A 129 -18.05 7.93 3.77
N LEU A 130 -18.65 7.04 2.97
CA LEU A 130 -18.10 6.63 1.68
C LEU A 130 -18.07 7.79 0.68
N THR A 131 -19.09 8.65 0.69
CA THR A 131 -19.14 9.83 -0.18
C THR A 131 -18.08 10.85 0.21
N PHE A 132 -17.92 11.11 1.52
CA PHE A 132 -16.89 12.02 2.04
C PHE A 132 -15.48 11.54 1.68
N ASP A 133 -15.18 10.26 1.90
CA ASP A 133 -13.91 9.63 1.52
C ASP A 133 -13.67 9.69 0.00
N GLY A 134 -14.72 9.48 -0.81
CA GLY A 134 -14.65 9.62 -2.26
C GLY A 134 -14.29 11.05 -2.71
N ILE A 135 -14.94 12.06 -2.14
CA ILE A 135 -14.65 13.48 -2.43
C ILE A 135 -13.24 13.85 -1.97
N LEU A 136 -12.83 13.43 -0.78
CA LEU A 136 -11.49 13.68 -0.26
C LEU A 136 -10.43 13.05 -1.18
N SER A 137 -10.64 11.82 -1.62
CA SER A 137 -9.77 11.12 -2.59
C SER A 137 -9.65 11.89 -3.91
N LEU A 138 -10.74 12.49 -4.41
CA LEU A 138 -10.72 13.29 -5.63
C LEU A 138 -9.91 14.58 -5.45
N ILE A 139 -10.09 15.26 -4.32
CA ILE A 139 -9.33 16.48 -4.02
C ILE A 139 -7.84 16.15 -3.91
N LEU A 140 -7.48 15.11 -3.16
CA LEU A 140 -6.09 14.67 -3.02
C LEU A 140 -5.50 14.26 -4.37
N GLY A 141 -6.23 13.49 -5.18
CA GLY A 141 -5.79 13.11 -6.52
C GLY A 141 -5.57 14.31 -7.44
N ALA A 142 -6.48 15.28 -7.43
CA ALA A 142 -6.35 16.51 -8.21
C ALA A 142 -5.17 17.37 -7.76
N LEU A 143 -4.92 17.47 -6.44
CA LEU A 143 -3.75 18.17 -5.89
C LEU A 143 -2.45 17.52 -6.32
N VAL A 144 -2.35 16.19 -6.23
CA VAL A 144 -1.16 15.43 -6.64
C VAL A 144 -0.90 15.60 -8.14
N LEU A 145 -1.94 15.53 -8.98
CA LEU A 145 -1.81 15.72 -10.42
C LEU A 145 -1.49 17.17 -10.80
N GLY A 146 -1.98 18.15 -10.05
CA GLY A 146 -1.69 19.57 -10.27
C GLY A 146 -0.24 19.96 -9.97
N GLY A 147 0.40 19.29 -9.00
CA GLY A 147 1.81 19.47 -8.64
C GLY A 147 2.80 18.59 -9.42
N TRP A 148 2.29 17.70 -10.27
CA TRP A 148 3.12 16.82 -11.09
C TRP A 148 3.75 17.60 -12.26
N PRO A 149 5.04 17.39 -12.60
CA PRO A 149 5.97 16.38 -12.09
C PRO A 149 6.92 16.86 -10.97
N SER A 150 6.91 18.15 -10.60
CA SER A 150 7.86 18.69 -9.60
C SER A 150 7.68 18.08 -8.21
N ASP A 151 6.44 17.77 -7.82
CA ASP A 151 6.14 17.28 -6.48
C ASP A 151 6.34 15.78 -6.29
N ALA A 152 6.60 15.05 -7.38
CA ALA A 152 6.77 13.61 -7.35
C ALA A 152 7.89 13.13 -6.41
N VAL A 153 8.90 13.97 -6.21
CA VAL A 153 10.08 13.63 -5.40
C VAL A 153 9.73 13.53 -3.90
N TRP A 154 8.69 14.21 -3.43
CA TRP A 154 8.33 14.26 -2.00
C TRP A 154 6.95 13.70 -1.68
N VAL A 155 6.01 13.72 -2.63
CA VAL A 155 4.61 13.31 -2.40
C VAL A 155 4.49 11.85 -1.98
N ILE A 156 5.19 10.92 -2.65
CA ILE A 156 5.09 9.49 -2.33
C ILE A 156 5.62 9.24 -0.91
N GLY A 157 6.80 9.77 -0.58
CA GLY A 157 7.38 9.61 0.74
C GLY A 157 6.49 10.18 1.82
N LEU A 158 5.92 11.38 1.62
CA LEU A 158 5.00 11.98 2.58
C LEU A 158 3.73 11.14 2.78
N LEU A 159 3.08 10.71 1.70
CA LEU A 159 1.87 9.89 1.77
C LEU A 159 2.15 8.53 2.41
N PHE A 160 3.28 7.90 2.08
CA PHE A 160 3.70 6.66 2.70
C PHE A 160 4.04 6.83 4.18
N GLY A 161 4.70 7.94 4.56
CA GLY A 161 4.97 8.25 5.96
C GLY A 161 3.69 8.43 6.77
N ILE A 162 2.67 9.10 6.21
CA ILE A 162 1.34 9.20 6.80
C ILE A 162 0.70 7.81 6.95
N ASP A 163 0.76 6.97 5.91
CA ASP A 163 0.25 5.59 5.97
C ASP A 163 0.94 4.77 7.08
N LEU A 164 2.26 4.90 7.23
CA LEU A 164 3.01 4.28 8.33
C LEU A 164 2.53 4.73 9.70
N LEU A 165 2.22 6.02 9.87
CA LEU A 165 1.69 6.52 11.14
C LEU A 165 0.33 5.89 11.45
N PHE A 166 -0.61 5.88 10.50
CA PHE A 166 -1.93 5.28 10.69
C PHE A 166 -1.82 3.77 10.92
N SER A 167 -0.96 3.08 10.18
CA SER A 167 -0.69 1.66 10.36
C SER A 167 -0.07 1.37 11.73
N GLY A 168 0.89 2.19 12.18
CA GLY A 168 1.49 2.09 13.51
C GLY A 168 0.46 2.28 14.64
N LEU A 169 -0.40 3.30 14.53
CA LEU A 169 -1.51 3.51 15.47
C LEU A 169 -2.48 2.32 15.49
N SER A 170 -2.84 1.78 14.32
CA SER A 170 -3.70 0.60 14.21
C SER A 170 -3.09 -0.62 14.91
N HIS A 171 -1.80 -0.88 14.73
CA HIS A 171 -1.10 -1.98 15.39
C HIS A 171 -1.02 -1.79 16.91
N LEU A 172 -0.81 -0.56 17.39
CA LEU A 172 -0.87 -0.25 18.82
C LEU A 172 -2.26 -0.52 19.40
N MET A 173 -3.33 -0.11 18.71
CA MET A 173 -4.70 -0.38 19.15
C MET A 173 -4.97 -1.90 19.25
N ILE A 174 -4.53 -2.68 18.27
CA ILE A 174 -4.65 -4.15 18.29
C ILE A 174 -3.83 -4.74 19.44
N ALA A 175 -2.62 -4.24 19.68
CA ALA A 175 -1.76 -4.70 20.76
C ALA A 175 -2.40 -4.45 22.14
N PHE A 176 -2.97 -3.26 22.35
CA PHE A 176 -3.69 -2.95 23.58
C PHE A 176 -4.95 -3.82 23.71
N ALA A 177 -5.75 -3.95 22.66
CA ALA A 177 -6.94 -4.80 22.67
C ALA A 177 -6.60 -6.26 22.99
N ALA A 178 -5.51 -6.81 22.43
CA ALA A 178 -5.02 -8.15 22.71
C ALA A 178 -4.53 -8.32 24.16
N LYS A 179 -3.88 -7.29 24.73
CA LYS A 179 -3.48 -7.29 26.14
C LYS A 179 -4.69 -7.31 27.07
N TYR A 180 -5.70 -6.48 26.81
CA TYR A 180 -6.93 -6.42 27.62
C TYR A 180 -7.81 -7.66 27.47
N ALA A 181 -7.83 -8.31 26.30
CA ALA A 181 -8.59 -9.53 26.06
C ALA A 181 -8.05 -10.76 26.82
N GLY A 182 -6.78 -10.77 27.22
CA GLY A 182 -6.19 -11.84 28.04
C GLY A 182 -6.42 -11.69 29.55
N HIS A 183 -7.01 -10.58 30.00
CA HIS A 183 -7.30 -10.30 31.42
C HIS A 183 -8.76 -10.59 31.83
N LYS A 184 -9.59 -11.16 30.93
CA LYS A 184 -10.97 -11.61 31.19
C LYS A 184 -11.07 -13.14 31.05
#